data_AF-A0A3A9WB30-F1
#
_entry.id   AF-A0A3A9WB30-F1
#
_cell.length_a   1.000
_cell.length_b   1.000
_cell.length_c   1.000
_cell.angle_alpha   90.00
_cell.angle_beta   90.00
_cell.angle_gamma   90.00
#
_symmetry.space_group_name_H-M   'P 1'
#
loop_
_entity.id
_entity.type
_entity.pdbx_description
1 polymer ?
#
loop_
_entity_poly.entity_id
_entity_poly.type
_entity_poly.pdbx_seq_one_letter_code
_entity_poly.pdbx_strand_id
1 'polypeptide(L)'
;MGERRGRRCDPMRHVVRAEYRYDAPDEVKTWHMVRERRNGEIGHVAMCGRRLREDAETRPGTEWGRTDEVFCHSCGALYLREVPSQPLGA
;
A
#
# COMPACT_ATOMS: atom_id res chain seq x y z
N MET A 1 30.78 25.36 5.64
CA MET A 1 29.32 25.60 5.65
C MET A 1 28.65 24.33 5.18
N GLY A 2 28.27 23.46 6.13
CA GLY A 2 27.78 22.12 5.84
C GLY A 2 26.36 22.15 5.31
N GLU A 3 26.18 21.64 4.09
CA GLU A 3 24.88 21.35 3.50
C GLU A 3 24.12 20.43 4.45
N ARG A 4 23.15 20.98 5.16
CA ARG A 4 22.08 20.19 5.78
C ARG A 4 21.29 19.56 4.64
N ARG A 5 21.81 18.47 4.09
CA ARG A 5 21.03 17.46 3.38
C ARG A 5 20.07 16.88 4.41
N GLY A 6 19.01 17.64 4.68
CA GLY A 6 17.84 17.13 5.37
C GLY A 6 17.53 15.85 4.64
N ARG A 7 17.67 14.72 5.36
CA ARG A 7 17.05 13.47 4.98
C ARG A 7 15.56 13.80 4.82
N ARG A 8 15.16 14.22 3.62
CA ARG A 8 13.82 13.97 3.14
C ARG A 8 13.75 12.46 3.22
N CYS A 9 13.08 11.96 4.27
CA CYS A 9 12.55 10.62 4.22
C CYS A 9 11.70 10.62 2.96
N ASP A 10 12.25 10.04 1.89
CA ASP A 10 11.49 9.76 0.69
C ASP A 10 10.18 9.10 1.17
N PRO A 11 9.02 9.73 0.94
CA PRO A 11 7.79 9.24 1.51
C PRO A 11 7.60 7.82 0.99
N MET A 12 7.57 6.86 1.93
CA MET A 12 7.29 5.48 1.58
C MET A 12 6.02 5.45 0.74
N ARG A 13 6.14 4.96 -0.50
CA ARG A 13 5.01 4.84 -1.41
C ARG A 13 4.28 3.54 -1.12
N HIS A 14 2.97 3.54 -1.33
CA HIS A 14 2.12 2.38 -1.10
C HIS A 14 1.21 2.16 -2.29
N VAL A 15 0.90 0.90 -2.52
CA VAL A 15 -0.05 0.43 -3.52
C VAL A 15 -1.02 -0.53 -2.86
N VAL A 16 -2.24 -0.62 -3.38
CA VAL A 16 -3.19 -1.67 -3.00
C VAL A 16 -3.08 -2.82 -4.00
N ARG A 17 -3.01 -4.05 -3.50
CA ARG A 17 -2.88 -5.25 -4.32
C ARG A 17 -3.96 -6.25 -3.94
N ALA A 18 -4.58 -6.86 -4.95
CA ALA A 18 -5.70 -7.77 -4.80
C ALA A 18 -5.25 -9.12 -4.20
N GLU A 19 -6.03 -9.62 -3.24
CA GLU A 19 -6.13 -11.03 -2.93
C GLU A 19 -7.35 -11.58 -3.67
N TYR A 20 -7.17 -12.62 -4.48
CA TYR A 20 -8.27 -13.33 -5.13
C TYR A 20 -8.77 -14.51 -4.29
N ARG A 21 -10.02 -14.92 -4.52
CA ARG A 21 -10.54 -16.16 -3.95
C ARG A 21 -9.86 -17.37 -4.58
N TYR A 22 -9.77 -18.46 -3.81
CA TYR A 22 -9.28 -19.73 -4.33
C TYR A 22 -10.27 -20.32 -5.33
N ASP A 23 -11.57 -20.27 -5.01
CA ASP A 23 -12.66 -20.82 -5.82
C ASP A 23 -13.05 -19.92 -7.01
N ALA A 24 -12.61 -18.66 -7.02
CA ALA A 24 -12.87 -17.68 -8.07
C ALA A 24 -11.63 -16.78 -8.27
N PRO A 25 -10.69 -17.18 -9.15
CA PRO A 25 -9.40 -16.50 -9.31
C PRO A 25 -9.48 -15.10 -9.93
N ASP A 26 -10.63 -14.72 -10.48
CA ASP A 26 -10.90 -13.39 -11.04
C ASP A 26 -11.66 -12.48 -10.06
N GLU A 27 -12.15 -13.02 -8.94
CA GLU A 27 -12.91 -12.25 -7.95
C GLU A 27 -11.99 -11.76 -6.84
N VAL A 28 -11.87 -10.43 -6.71
CA VAL A 28 -11.12 -9.81 -5.62
C VAL A 28 -11.84 -10.08 -4.31
N LYS A 29 -11.18 -10.85 -3.45
CA LYS A 29 -11.64 -11.16 -2.10
C LYS A 29 -11.36 -10.01 -1.14
N THR A 30 -10.13 -9.52 -1.16
CA THR A 30 -9.65 -8.50 -0.22
C THR A 30 -8.56 -7.65 -0.86
N TRP A 31 -8.59 -6.34 -0.64
CA TRP A 31 -7.48 -5.44 -1.01
C TRP A 31 -6.48 -5.29 0.13
N HIS A 32 -5.20 -5.41 -0.20
CA HIS A 32 -4.09 -5.32 0.76
C HIS A 32 -3.12 -4.21 0.40
N MET A 33 -2.70 -3.41 1.39
CA MET A 33 -1.60 -2.46 1.19
C MET A 33 -0.25 -3.17 1.11
N VAL A 34 0.56 -2.72 0.16
CA VAL A 34 1.94 -3.16 -0.07
C VAL A 34 2.81 -1.92 -0.14
N ARG A 35 3.99 -1.99 0.49
CA ARG A 35 5.01 -0.93 0.37
C ARG A 35 5.72 -1.05 -0.96
N GLU A 36 5.74 0.03 -1.72
CA GLU A 36 6.58 0.17 -2.90
C GLU A 36 7.99 0.58 -2.45
N ARG A 37 9.00 -0.08 -3.01
CA ARG A 37 10.41 0.17 -2.75
C ARG A 37 10.87 1.37 -3.57
N ARG A 38 11.94 2.04 -3.13
CA ARG A 38 12.49 3.25 -3.80
C ARG A 38 12.90 3.06 -5.26
N ASN A 39 13.15 1.83 -5.68
CA ASN A 39 13.47 1.47 -7.07
C ASN A 39 12.22 1.23 -7.93
N GLY A 40 11.02 1.48 -7.39
CA GLY A 40 9.75 1.21 -8.07
C GLY A 40 9.29 -0.25 -7.97
N GLU A 41 10.01 -1.13 -7.26
CA GLU A 41 9.54 -2.50 -7.06
C GLU A 41 8.39 -2.56 -6.05
N ILE A 42 7.33 -3.25 -6.42
CA ILE A 42 6.19 -3.53 -5.57
C ILE A 42 6.38 -4.93 -4.99
N GLY A 43 6.42 -5.02 -3.65
CA GLY A 43 6.52 -6.31 -2.99
C GLY A 43 5.33 -7.24 -3.27
N HIS A 44 5.53 -8.53 -3.05
CA HIS A 44 4.45 -9.52 -3.03
C HIS A 44 3.91 -9.77 -1.62
N VAL A 45 4.47 -9.08 -0.63
CA VAL A 45 4.09 -9.23 0.77
C VAL A 45 3.33 -7.98 1.21
N ALA A 46 2.06 -8.17 1.54
CA ALA A 46 1.23 -7.16 2.16
C ALA A 46 1.81 -6.73 3.51
N MET A 47 1.43 -5.54 3.95
CA MET A 47 1.84 -5.01 5.26
C MET A 47 1.38 -5.89 6.43
N CYS A 48 0.28 -6.63 6.28
CA CYS A 48 -0.17 -7.62 7.27
C CYS A 48 0.62 -8.94 7.27
N GLY A 49 1.63 -9.08 6.40
CA GLY A 49 2.45 -10.28 6.26
C GLY A 49 1.94 -11.31 5.25
N ARG A 50 0.79 -11.06 4.61
CA ARG A 50 0.21 -11.95 3.60
C ARG A 50 0.99 -11.91 2.28
N ARG A 51 1.28 -13.07 1.70
CA ARG A 51 1.81 -13.19 0.34
C ARG A 51 0.67 -13.12 -0.67
N LEU A 52 0.82 -12.24 -1.65
CA LEU A 52 -0.11 -12.01 -2.75
C LEU A 52 0.51 -12.53 -4.04
N ARG A 53 -0.33 -12.88 -5.01
CA ARG A 53 0.12 -13.35 -6.33
C ARG A 53 0.93 -12.27 -7.03
N GLU A 54 1.97 -12.66 -7.76
CA GLU A 54 2.86 -11.75 -8.50
C GLU A 54 2.21 -11.08 -9.70
N ASP A 55 1.15 -11.70 -10.21
CA ASP A 55 0.30 -11.20 -11.29
C ASP A 55 -0.95 -10.47 -10.77
N ALA A 56 -1.13 -10.37 -9.45
CA ALA A 56 -2.35 -9.77 -8.92
C ALA A 56 -2.51 -8.29 -9.27
N GLU A 57 -3.76 -7.90 -9.53
CA GLU A 57 -4.11 -6.51 -9.82
C GLU A 57 -3.57 -5.59 -8.72
N THR A 58 -2.90 -4.54 -9.16
CA THR A 58 -2.26 -3.57 -8.29
C THR A 58 -2.72 -2.18 -8.70
N ARG A 59 -3.21 -1.41 -7.72
CA ARG A 59 -3.69 -0.04 -7.91
C ARG A 59 -2.93 0.92 -7.00
N PRO A 60 -2.91 2.23 -7.32
CA PRO A 60 -2.27 3.23 -6.47
C PRO A 60 -2.84 3.22 -5.04
N GLY A 61 -2.01 3.48 -4.02
CA GLY A 61 -2.48 3.54 -2.63
C GLY A 61 -3.55 4.61 -2.38
N THR A 62 -3.68 5.60 -3.25
CA THR A 62 -4.75 6.62 -3.22
C THR A 62 -6.14 6.05 -3.54
N GLU A 63 -6.22 4.86 -4.11
CA GLU A 63 -7.48 4.14 -4.38
C GLU A 63 -7.96 3.31 -3.18
N TRP A 64 -7.20 3.31 -2.08
CA TRP A 64 -7.62 2.69 -0.84
C TRP A 64 -8.93 3.32 -0.32
N GLY A 65 -9.93 2.48 -0.05
CA GLY A 65 -11.27 2.92 0.36
C GLY A 65 -12.13 3.53 -0.74
N ARG A 66 -11.69 3.51 -2.00
CA ARG A 66 -12.48 3.95 -3.18
C ARG A 66 -13.11 2.82 -3.97
N THR A 67 -12.79 1.58 -3.62
CA THR A 67 -13.37 0.40 -4.27
C THR A 67 -14.46 -0.19 -3.38
N ASP A 68 -15.39 -0.94 -3.99
CA ASP A 68 -16.53 -1.56 -3.29
C ASP A 68 -16.09 -2.77 -2.44
N GLU A 69 -14.97 -3.41 -2.81
CA GLU A 69 -14.48 -4.60 -2.14
C GLU A 69 -13.79 -4.30 -0.79
N VAL A 70 -13.71 -5.32 0.05
CA VAL A 70 -13.22 -5.20 1.42
C VAL A 70 -11.71 -4.92 1.45
N PHE A 71 -11.30 -3.92 2.21
CA PHE A 71 -9.89 -3.66 2.49
C PHE A 71 -9.44 -4.34 3.79
N CYS A 72 -8.21 -4.86 3.80
CA CYS A 72 -7.63 -5.43 5.01
C CYS A 72 -7.43 -4.33 6.07
N HIS A 73 -8.21 -4.42 7.16
CA HIS A 73 -8.18 -3.45 8.26
C HIS A 73 -6.77 -3.25 8.84
N SER A 74 -6.01 -4.34 9.06
CA SER A 74 -4.64 -4.25 9.58
C SER A 74 -3.70 -3.53 8.63
N CYS A 75 -3.85 -3.75 7.32
CA CYS A 75 -3.08 -3.03 6.30
C CYS A 75 -3.40 -1.54 6.32
N GLY A 76 -4.68 -1.17 6.40
CA GLY A 76 -5.12 0.23 6.51
C GLY A 76 -4.58 0.93 7.75
N ALA A 77 -4.64 0.26 8.91
CA ALA A 77 -4.11 0.80 10.17
C ALA A 77 -2.60 1.05 10.13
N LEU A 78 -1.83 0.18 9.46
CA LEU A 78 -0.39 0.39 9.29
C LEU A 78 -0.09 1.49 8.26
N TYR A 79 -0.85 1.55 7.17
CA TYR A 79 -0.72 2.62 6.20
C TYR A 79 -0.91 3.98 6.84
N LEU A 80 -1.98 4.18 7.61
CA LEU A 80 -2.28 5.44 8.31
C LEU A 80 -1.18 5.89 9.29
N ARG A 81 -0.35 4.96 9.78
CA ARG A 81 0.82 5.27 10.64
C ARG A 81 2.04 5.71 9.83
N GLU A 82 2.13 5.31 8.56
CA GLU A 82 3.26 5.60 7.67
C GLU A 82 3.00 6.79 6.75
N VAL A 83 1.75 7.04 6.36
CA VAL A 83 1.43 8.27 5.65
C VAL A 83 1.52 9.46 6.58
N PRO A 84 2.20 10.54 6.17
CA PRO A 84 2.15 11.78 6.90
C PRO A 84 0.68 12.21 7.01
N SER A 85 0.21 12.44 8.23
CA SER A 85 -1.01 13.21 8.44
C SER A 85 -0.81 14.53 7.73
N GLN A 86 -1.61 14.81 6.69
CA GLN A 86 -1.58 16.12 6.07
C GLN A 86 -1.85 17.13 7.19
N PRO A 87 -0.95 18.11 7.42
CA PRO A 87 -1.24 19.15 8.39
C PRO A 87 -2.52 19.85 7.93
N LEU A 88 -3.48 19.99 8.84
CA LEU A 88 -4.64 20.85 8.62
C LEU A 88 -4.12 22.25 8.32
N GLY A 89 -4.30 22.69 7.07
CA GLY A 89 -4.18 24.06 6.56
C GLY A 89 -3.12 24.96 7.23
N ALA A 90 -2.02 25.19 6.51
CA ALA A 90 -1.26 26.44 6.65
C ALA A 90 -2.00 27.59 5.94
#